data_AF-A0A672KH28-F1
#
_entry.id   AF-A0A672KH28-F1
#
_cell.length_a   1.000
_cell.length_b   1.000
_cell.length_c   1.000
_cell.angle_alpha   90.00
_cell.angle_beta   90.00
_cell.angle_gamma   90.00
#
_symmetry.space_group_name_H-M   'P 1'
#
loop_
_entity.id
_entity.type
_entity.pdbx_description
1 polymer ?
#
loop_
_entity_poly.entity_id
_entity_poly.type
_entity_poly.pdbx_seq_one_letter_code
_entity_poly.pdbx_strand_id
1 'polypeptide(L)'
;MRRTNRLITKEAIYFYNHRKTRVDWMLDYQGMVVLAANQVWWTWEVEDVFKRMSQGEKQALKQYAKKMHKLIDDLVRRITQPLKKNDRRKINTVLIIDVHARDIVDTFVRDSITDAREFEWESQLRFYWVKEPDELFVRQCSAQFSYGYEYMGLNGRLVITPLTDRIYLTLTQVL
;
A
#
# COMPACT_ATOMS: atom_id res chain seq x y z
N MET A 1 -5.82 -12.43 19.87
CA MET A 1 -6.14 -11.58 18.69
C MET A 1 -4.89 -11.12 17.92
N ARG A 2 -3.95 -10.37 18.52
CA ARG A 2 -2.74 -9.87 17.83
C ARG A 2 -1.92 -10.95 17.10
N ARG A 3 -1.62 -12.07 17.76
CA ARG A 3 -0.88 -13.21 17.15
C ARG A 3 -1.59 -13.79 15.91
N THR A 4 -2.91 -13.94 15.98
CA THR A 4 -3.74 -14.45 14.87
C THR A 4 -3.73 -13.47 13.70
N ASN A 5 -3.94 -12.18 13.98
CA ASN A 5 -3.87 -11.14 12.95
C ASN A 5 -2.50 -11.09 12.29
N ARG A 6 -1.41 -11.19 13.07
CA ARG A 6 -0.05 -11.28 12.53
C ARG A 6 0.13 -12.44 11.56
N LEU A 7 -0.34 -13.63 11.95
CA LEU A 7 -0.25 -14.83 11.10
C LEU A 7 -1.02 -14.64 9.78
N ILE A 8 -2.27 -14.17 9.86
CA ILE A 8 -3.11 -13.94 8.67
C ILE A 8 -2.49 -12.84 7.79
N THR A 9 -1.91 -11.79 8.37
CA THR A 9 -1.21 -10.75 7.61
C THR A 9 0.01 -11.31 6.89
N LYS A 10 0.81 -12.15 7.55
CA LYS A 10 1.95 -12.83 6.92
C LYS A 10 1.50 -13.69 5.74
N GLU A 11 0.47 -14.49 5.95
CA GLU A 11 -0.12 -15.36 4.94
C GLU A 11 -0.63 -14.57 3.73
N ALA A 12 -1.37 -13.49 4.00
CA ALA A 12 -1.89 -12.60 2.95
C ALA A 12 -0.76 -11.98 2.12
N ILE A 13 0.30 -11.49 2.77
CA ILE A 13 1.47 -10.93 2.07
C ILE A 13 2.15 -12.01 1.22
N TYR A 14 2.33 -13.21 1.75
CA TYR A 14 2.99 -14.31 1.05
C TYR A 14 2.22 -14.78 -0.19
N PHE A 15 0.89 -14.91 -0.10
CA PHE A 15 0.05 -15.37 -1.20
C PHE A 15 -0.44 -14.27 -2.15
N TYR A 16 0.07 -13.04 -2.01
CA TYR A 16 -0.28 -11.94 -2.88
C TYR A 16 0.01 -12.29 -4.35
N ASN A 17 -1.03 -12.26 -5.17
CA ASN A 17 -0.96 -12.55 -6.61
C ASN A 17 -0.33 -13.92 -6.96
N HIS A 18 -0.31 -14.89 -6.03
CA HIS A 18 0.37 -16.17 -6.23
C HIS A 18 -0.38 -17.10 -7.21
N ARG A 19 -1.72 -17.00 -7.29
CA ARG A 19 -2.59 -17.82 -8.18
C ARG A 19 -3.88 -17.14 -8.62
N LYS A 20 -4.20 -15.99 -8.05
CA LYS A 20 -5.44 -15.24 -8.25
C LYS A 20 -5.08 -13.82 -8.63
N THR A 21 -5.99 -13.15 -9.33
CA THR A 21 -5.85 -11.70 -9.55
C THR A 21 -5.78 -10.99 -8.19
N ARG A 22 -5.15 -9.81 -8.16
CA ARG A 22 -5.11 -8.97 -6.95
C ARG A 22 -6.52 -8.81 -6.36
N VAL A 23 -7.52 -8.53 -7.20
CA VAL A 23 -8.92 -8.33 -6.79
C VAL A 23 -9.51 -9.59 -6.14
N ASP A 24 -9.31 -10.76 -6.73
CA ASP A 24 -9.85 -12.02 -6.20
C ASP A 24 -9.13 -12.44 -4.91
N TRP A 25 -7.80 -12.23 -4.83
CA TRP A 25 -7.04 -12.41 -3.60
C TRP A 25 -7.57 -11.53 -2.46
N MET A 26 -7.96 -10.28 -2.74
CA MET A 26 -8.56 -9.41 -1.71
C MET A 26 -9.84 -10.00 -1.12
N LEU A 27 -10.58 -10.85 -1.85
CA LEU A 27 -11.81 -11.47 -1.37
C LEU A 27 -11.55 -12.58 -0.34
N ASP A 28 -10.36 -13.19 -0.38
CA ASP A 28 -9.98 -14.28 0.53
C ASP A 28 -9.64 -13.79 1.95
N TYR A 29 -9.25 -12.53 2.10
CA TYR A 29 -8.78 -11.97 3.38
C TYR A 29 -9.68 -10.86 3.93
N GLN A 30 -9.56 -10.63 5.24
CA GLN A 30 -10.24 -9.54 5.94
C GLN A 30 -9.72 -8.19 5.46
N GLY A 31 -10.61 -7.19 5.41
CA GLY A 31 -10.27 -5.89 4.84
C GLY A 31 -9.05 -5.20 5.48
N MET A 32 -8.92 -5.20 6.81
CA MET A 32 -7.75 -4.62 7.47
C MET A 32 -6.43 -5.29 7.06
N VAL A 33 -6.45 -6.61 6.84
CA VAL A 33 -5.28 -7.38 6.41
C VAL A 33 -4.92 -7.05 4.98
N VAL A 34 -5.92 -6.97 4.10
CA VAL A 34 -5.75 -6.57 2.70
C VAL A 34 -5.12 -5.18 2.60
N LEU A 35 -5.56 -4.22 3.42
CA LEU A 35 -5.01 -2.86 3.41
C LEU A 35 -3.52 -2.85 3.77
N ALA A 36 -3.13 -3.56 4.85
CA ALA A 36 -1.74 -3.65 5.27
C ALA A 36 -0.87 -4.40 4.24
N ALA A 37 -1.37 -5.53 3.71
CA ALA A 37 -0.64 -6.32 2.72
C ALA A 37 -0.46 -5.56 1.39
N ASN A 38 -1.49 -4.84 0.92
CA ASN A 38 -1.37 -3.97 -0.26
C ASN A 38 -0.29 -2.90 -0.07
N GLN A 39 -0.21 -2.31 1.13
CA GLN A 39 0.81 -1.29 1.45
C GLN A 39 2.23 -1.86 1.42
N VAL A 40 2.43 -3.09 1.92
CA VAL A 40 3.72 -3.79 1.82
C VAL A 40 4.13 -3.97 0.35
N TRP A 41 3.22 -4.47 -0.47
CA TRP A 41 3.51 -4.71 -1.88
C TRP A 41 3.71 -3.42 -2.67
N TRP A 42 2.93 -2.37 -2.39
CA TRP A 42 3.16 -1.06 -2.99
C TRP A 42 4.54 -0.50 -2.63
N THR A 43 4.94 -0.58 -1.35
CA THR A 43 6.26 -0.15 -0.89
C THR A 43 7.37 -0.88 -1.65
N TRP A 44 7.27 -2.20 -1.74
CA TRP A 44 8.25 -3.02 -2.45
C TRP A 44 8.29 -2.74 -3.95
N GLU A 45 7.13 -2.61 -4.61
CA GLU A 45 7.05 -2.36 -6.05
C GLU A 45 7.65 -0.99 -6.43
N VAL A 46 7.44 0.06 -5.63
CA VAL A 46 8.04 1.38 -5.86
C VAL A 46 9.56 1.33 -5.69
N GLU A 47 10.06 0.69 -4.65
CA GLU A 47 11.51 0.55 -4.43
C GLU A 47 12.18 -0.31 -5.52
N ASP A 48 11.51 -1.37 -6.01
CA ASP A 48 11.98 -2.16 -7.15
C ASP A 48 12.04 -1.31 -8.43
N VAL A 49 11.05 -0.44 -8.65
CA VAL A 49 11.05 0.50 -9.78
C VAL A 49 12.23 1.46 -9.70
N PHE A 50 12.52 2.05 -8.54
CA PHE A 50 13.71 2.90 -8.35
C PHE A 50 15.01 2.13 -8.60
N LYS A 51 15.10 0.88 -8.11
CA LYS A 51 16.24 0.01 -8.38
C LYS A 51 16.42 -0.26 -9.88
N ARG A 52 15.35 -0.58 -10.62
CA ARG A 52 15.39 -0.82 -12.07
C ARG A 52 15.76 0.45 -12.85
N MET A 53 15.27 1.61 -12.42
CA MET A 53 15.67 2.91 -12.99
C MET A 53 17.19 3.12 -12.83
N SER A 54 17.74 2.84 -11.64
CA SER A 54 19.19 2.93 -11.37
C SER A 54 20.02 1.96 -12.22
N GLN A 55 19.43 0.82 -12.63
CA GLN A 55 20.03 -0.17 -13.53
C GLN A 55 19.89 0.17 -15.02
N GLY A 56 19.25 1.30 -15.35
CA GLY A 56 19.17 1.83 -16.71
C GLY A 56 17.77 1.78 -17.35
N GLU A 57 16.76 1.20 -16.71
CA GLU A 57 15.39 1.17 -17.24
C GLU A 57 14.65 2.50 -17.01
N LYS A 58 15.01 3.56 -17.74
CA LYS A 58 14.48 4.93 -17.57
C LYS A 58 12.95 5.10 -17.68
N GLN A 59 12.24 4.09 -18.17
CA GLN A 59 10.78 4.12 -18.33
C GLN A 59 10.04 3.32 -17.24
N ALA A 60 10.75 2.67 -16.31
CA ALA A 60 10.15 1.78 -15.32
C ALA A 60 9.07 2.50 -14.48
N LEU A 61 9.33 3.73 -14.04
CA LEU A 61 8.36 4.52 -13.26
C LEU A 61 7.09 4.87 -14.06
N LYS A 62 7.23 5.27 -15.33
CA LYS A 62 6.09 5.54 -16.21
C LYS A 62 5.28 4.27 -16.52
N GLN A 63 5.94 3.13 -16.67
CA GLN A 63 5.27 1.84 -16.84
C GLN A 63 4.52 1.44 -15.56
N TYR A 64 5.11 1.69 -14.40
CA TYR A 64 4.48 1.44 -13.10
C TYR A 64 3.26 2.32 -12.87
N ALA A 65 3.33 3.62 -13.19
CA ALA A 65 2.18 4.53 -13.14
C ALA A 65 1.01 4.01 -14.00
N LYS A 66 1.29 3.56 -15.24
CA LYS A 66 0.27 2.94 -16.11
C LYS A 66 -0.31 1.66 -15.51
N LYS A 67 0.51 0.83 -14.86
CA LYS A 67 0.06 -0.37 -14.14
C LYS A 67 -0.88 0.00 -13.00
N MET A 68 -0.55 1.01 -12.20
CA MET A 68 -1.40 1.50 -11.09
C MET A 68 -2.77 1.97 -11.59
N HIS A 69 -2.82 2.73 -12.69
CA HIS A 69 -4.08 3.14 -13.32
C HIS A 69 -4.93 1.94 -13.73
N LYS A 70 -4.33 0.94 -14.38
CA LYS A 70 -5.05 -0.29 -14.76
C LYS A 70 -5.59 -1.05 -13.55
N LEU A 71 -4.81 -1.15 -12.46
CA LEU A 71 -5.27 -1.79 -11.23
C LEU A 71 -6.47 -1.08 -10.60
N ILE A 72 -6.49 0.26 -10.66
CA ILE A 72 -7.65 1.07 -10.23
C ILE A 72 -8.86 0.79 -11.12
N ASP A 73 -8.68 0.78 -12.44
CA ASP A 73 -9.77 0.46 -13.38
C ASP A 73 -10.37 -0.93 -13.11
N ASP A 74 -9.54 -1.92 -12.82
CA ASP A 74 -9.98 -3.28 -12.47
C ASP A 74 -10.78 -3.30 -11.16
N LEU A 75 -10.39 -2.51 -10.15
CA LEU A 75 -11.16 -2.37 -8.90
C LEU A 75 -12.51 -1.68 -9.14
N VAL A 76 -12.53 -0.61 -9.94
CA VAL A 76 -13.77 0.10 -10.32
C VAL A 76 -14.71 -0.85 -11.05
N ARG A 77 -14.21 -1.60 -12.04
CA ARG A 77 -14.97 -2.64 -12.76
C ARG A 77 -15.49 -3.72 -11.82
N ARG A 78 -14.75 -4.09 -10.78
CA ARG A 78 -15.24 -5.06 -9.80
C ARG A 78 -16.37 -4.49 -8.95
N ILE A 79 -16.27 -3.24 -8.51
CA ILE A 79 -17.28 -2.59 -7.65
C ILE A 79 -18.65 -2.49 -8.34
N THR A 80 -18.67 -2.29 -9.66
CA THR A 80 -19.91 -2.20 -10.44
C THR A 80 -20.62 -3.54 -10.61
N GLN A 81 -19.94 -4.66 -10.37
CA GLN A 81 -20.54 -5.99 -10.37
C GLN A 81 -21.27 -6.31 -9.06
N PRO A 82 -22.15 -7.34 -9.03
CA PRO A 82 -22.75 -7.83 -7.81
C PRO A 82 -21.70 -8.27 -6.78
N LEU A 83 -21.78 -7.68 -5.59
CA LEU A 83 -20.86 -7.91 -4.46
C LEU A 83 -21.64 -7.90 -3.15
N LYS A 84 -21.18 -8.68 -2.16
CA LYS A 84 -21.69 -8.58 -0.79
C LYS A 84 -21.38 -7.20 -0.23
N LYS A 85 -22.25 -6.69 0.65
CA LYS A 85 -22.10 -5.36 1.28
C LYS A 85 -20.72 -5.15 1.91
N ASN A 86 -20.20 -6.16 2.61
CA ASN A 86 -18.87 -6.10 3.23
C ASN A 86 -17.73 -6.09 2.22
N ASP A 87 -17.83 -6.88 1.14
CA ASP A 87 -16.80 -6.90 0.09
C ASP A 87 -16.77 -5.58 -0.68
N ARG A 88 -17.94 -5.00 -0.97
CA ARG A 88 -18.02 -3.66 -1.57
C ARG A 88 -17.37 -2.61 -0.67
N ARG A 89 -17.65 -2.62 0.64
CA ARG A 89 -17.00 -1.71 1.60
C ARG A 89 -15.48 -1.92 1.65
N LYS A 90 -15.02 -3.18 1.61
CA LYS A 90 -13.60 -3.53 1.55
C LYS A 90 -12.93 -2.93 0.32
N ILE A 91 -13.48 -3.18 -0.86
CA ILE A 91 -12.90 -2.70 -2.13
C ILE A 91 -12.95 -1.16 -2.21
N ASN A 92 -14.03 -0.51 -1.77
CA ASN A 92 -14.08 0.96 -1.67
C ASN A 92 -12.98 1.52 -0.77
N THR A 93 -12.70 0.85 0.35
CA THR A 93 -11.64 1.28 1.28
C THR A 93 -10.25 1.14 0.66
N VAL A 94 -10.02 0.04 -0.08
CA VAL A 94 -8.78 -0.17 -0.83
C VAL A 94 -8.63 0.87 -1.94
N LEU A 95 -9.71 1.17 -2.67
CA LEU A 95 -9.71 2.15 -3.76
C LEU A 95 -9.27 3.54 -3.29
N ILE A 96 -9.71 3.99 -2.11
CA ILE A 96 -9.28 5.27 -1.53
C ILE A 96 -7.75 5.31 -1.35
N ILE A 97 -7.17 4.22 -0.84
CA ILE A 97 -5.72 4.12 -0.61
C ILE A 97 -4.96 4.04 -1.95
N ASP A 98 -5.47 3.25 -2.90
CA ASP A 98 -4.82 3.06 -4.20
C ASP A 98 -4.82 4.34 -5.04
N VAL A 99 -5.90 5.13 -4.99
CA VAL A 99 -5.97 6.43 -5.66
C VAL A 99 -4.91 7.38 -5.11
N HIS A 100 -4.75 7.44 -3.79
CA HIS A 100 -3.70 8.23 -3.15
C HIS A 100 -2.29 7.72 -3.52
N ALA A 101 -2.06 6.41 -3.48
CA ALA A 101 -0.79 5.80 -3.89
C ALA A 101 -0.45 6.10 -5.36
N ARG A 102 -1.44 6.07 -6.27
CA ARG A 102 -1.28 6.49 -7.66
C ARG A 102 -0.90 7.97 -7.75
N ASP A 103 -1.57 8.86 -7.03
CA ASP A 103 -1.27 10.30 -7.05
C ASP A 103 0.16 10.63 -6.60
N ILE A 104 0.69 9.87 -5.64
CA ILE A 104 2.11 9.92 -5.24
C ILE A 104 3.00 9.50 -6.41
N VAL A 105 2.73 8.36 -7.04
CA VAL A 105 3.54 7.85 -8.16
C VAL A 105 3.49 8.78 -9.37
N ASP A 106 2.32 9.37 -9.68
CA ASP A 106 2.19 10.35 -10.76
C ASP A 106 2.99 11.63 -10.46
N THR A 107 3.04 12.03 -9.19
CA THR A 107 3.91 13.11 -8.71
C THR A 107 5.39 12.75 -8.91
N PHE A 108 5.81 11.52 -8.60
CA PHE A 108 7.19 11.07 -8.86
C PHE A 108 7.54 11.10 -10.35
N VAL A 109 6.61 10.72 -11.23
CA VAL A 109 6.80 10.82 -12.69
C VAL A 109 6.96 12.26 -13.15
N ARG A 110 6.11 13.17 -12.63
CA ARG A 110 6.11 14.59 -13.00
C ARG A 110 7.38 15.29 -12.53
N ASP A 111 7.76 15.07 -11.28
CA ASP A 111 8.83 15.78 -10.60
C ASP A 111 10.18 15.04 -10.73
N SER A 112 10.21 13.91 -11.46
CA SER A 112 11.39 13.09 -11.74
C SER A 112 12.10 12.56 -10.48
N ILE A 113 11.30 12.15 -9.50
CA ILE A 113 11.78 11.46 -8.28
C ILE A 113 12.16 10.03 -8.68
N THR A 114 13.41 9.65 -8.49
CA THR A 114 13.95 8.38 -9.03
C THR A 114 14.78 7.56 -8.04
N ASP A 115 15.07 8.11 -6.86
CA ASP A 115 15.81 7.42 -5.80
C ASP A 115 14.95 7.25 -4.52
N ALA A 116 15.09 6.10 -3.87
CA ALA A 116 14.46 5.82 -2.58
C ALA A 116 15.01 6.67 -1.42
N ARG A 117 16.09 7.41 -1.63
CA ARG A 117 16.68 8.37 -0.67
C ARG A 117 16.08 9.78 -0.78
N GLU A 118 15.24 10.03 -1.78
CA GLU A 118 14.59 11.33 -1.94
C GLU A 118 13.51 11.53 -0.88
N PHE A 119 13.40 12.76 -0.38
CA PHE A 119 12.51 13.09 0.73
C PHE A 119 11.04 12.83 0.38
N GLU A 120 10.66 13.02 -0.88
CA GLU A 120 9.33 12.77 -1.42
C GLU A 120 8.90 11.32 -1.21
N TRP A 121 9.83 10.36 -1.31
CA TRP A 121 9.58 8.96 -0.96
C TRP A 121 9.72 8.70 0.54
N GLU A 122 10.75 9.25 1.19
CA GLU A 122 10.96 9.00 2.62
C GLU A 122 9.82 9.53 3.50
N SER A 123 9.18 10.62 3.09
CA SER A 123 8.04 11.23 3.77
C SER A 123 6.75 10.41 3.69
N GLN A 124 6.68 9.37 2.85
CA GLN A 124 5.53 8.47 2.77
C GLN A 124 5.57 7.41 3.88
N LEU A 125 4.40 6.93 4.29
CA LEU A 125 4.28 5.76 5.16
C LEU A 125 4.61 4.50 4.36
N ARG A 126 5.69 3.81 4.74
CA ARG A 126 6.23 2.65 4.04
C ARG A 126 6.13 1.41 4.92
N PHE A 127 5.66 0.31 4.36
CA PHE A 127 5.34 -0.92 5.09
C PHE A 127 6.30 -2.04 4.71
N TYR A 128 6.98 -2.61 5.70
CA TYR A 128 8.01 -3.63 5.50
C TYR A 128 7.72 -4.86 6.34
N TRP A 129 7.59 -6.03 5.69
CA TRP A 129 7.66 -7.28 6.42
C TRP A 129 9.13 -7.64 6.67
N VAL A 130 9.56 -7.63 7.93
CA VAL A 130 10.93 -7.94 8.31
C VAL A 130 11.01 -9.41 8.75
N LYS A 131 11.84 -10.20 8.07
CA LYS A 131 11.97 -11.66 8.29
C LYS A 131 12.39 -12.02 9.73
N GLU A 132 13.26 -11.21 10.32
CA GLU A 132 13.71 -11.31 11.72
C GLU A 132 13.49 -9.92 12.34
N PRO A 133 12.45 -9.69 13.15
CA PRO A 133 11.77 -10.64 14.06
C PRO A 133 10.49 -11.32 13.54
N ASP A 134 10.24 -11.35 12.22
CA ASP A 134 9.01 -11.85 11.59
C ASP A 134 7.77 -10.97 11.90
N GLU A 135 7.92 -9.68 11.60
CA GLU A 135 6.97 -8.65 11.97
C GLU A 135 6.87 -7.55 10.89
N LEU A 136 5.69 -6.94 10.82
CA LEU A 136 5.41 -5.81 9.95
C LEU A 136 5.84 -4.51 10.65
N PHE A 137 6.71 -3.76 9.99
CA PHE A 137 7.13 -2.44 10.43
C PHE A 137 6.60 -1.37 9.49
N VAL A 138 6.22 -0.23 10.06
CA VAL A 138 5.89 0.98 9.35
C VAL A 138 7.02 1.97 9.55
N ARG A 139 7.52 2.56 8.46
CA ARG A 139 8.58 3.56 8.47
C ARG A 139 8.11 4.84 7.81
N GLN A 140 8.53 5.98 8.36
CA GLN A 140 8.32 7.30 7.77
C GLN A 140 9.49 8.20 8.19
N CYS A 141 10.22 8.72 7.20
CA CYS A 141 11.51 9.37 7.40
C CYS A 141 12.41 8.54 8.35
N SER A 142 12.85 9.14 9.46
CA SER A 142 13.66 8.52 10.52
C SER A 142 12.88 7.62 11.47
N ALA A 143 11.54 7.70 11.49
CA ALA A 143 10.71 7.00 12.45
C ALA A 143 10.38 5.58 11.99
N GLN A 144 10.36 4.64 12.94
CA GLN A 144 10.00 3.24 12.70
C GLN A 144 9.11 2.72 13.83
N PHE A 145 8.01 2.05 13.46
CA PHE A 145 7.01 1.51 14.38
C PHE A 145 6.73 0.04 14.05
N SER A 146 6.58 -0.81 15.07
CA SER A 146 5.96 -2.13 14.88
C SER A 146 4.46 -1.95 14.63
N TYR A 147 3.91 -2.71 13.68
CA TYR A 147 2.49 -2.70 13.39
C TYR A 147 1.69 -3.33 14.54
N GLY A 148 0.69 -2.62 15.09
CA GLY A 148 0.02 -3.05 16.32
C GLY A 148 -0.87 -4.31 16.22
N TYR A 149 -1.25 -4.73 15.02
CA TYR A 149 -2.17 -5.87 14.75
C TYR A 149 -3.50 -5.82 15.51
N GLU A 150 -3.97 -4.61 15.86
CA GLU A 150 -5.22 -4.41 16.58
C GLU A 150 -6.41 -4.58 15.64
N TYR A 151 -7.47 -5.21 16.16
CA TYR A 151 -8.68 -5.38 15.37
C TYR A 151 -9.46 -4.07 15.32
N MET A 152 -9.38 -3.37 14.20
CA MET A 152 -10.13 -2.14 13.94
C MET A 152 -11.37 -2.36 13.06
N GLY A 153 -11.53 -3.56 12.47
CA GLY A 153 -12.58 -3.82 11.49
C GLY A 153 -12.43 -2.98 10.21
N LEU A 154 -13.51 -2.91 9.43
CA LEU A 154 -13.62 -2.04 8.24
C LEU A 154 -14.35 -0.75 8.62
N ASN A 155 -13.64 0.14 9.31
CA ASN A 155 -14.10 1.50 9.57
C ASN A 155 -14.03 2.33 8.28
N GLY A 156 -14.96 3.27 8.11
CA GLY A 156 -14.92 4.19 6.98
C GLY A 156 -13.61 4.97 7.00
N ARG A 157 -12.87 4.97 5.89
CA ARG A 157 -11.68 5.80 5.72
C ARG A 157 -12.06 7.09 5.02
N LEU A 158 -11.48 8.19 5.50
CA LEU A 158 -11.51 9.47 4.79
C LEU A 158 -10.48 9.45 3.67
N VAL A 159 -10.74 10.25 2.63
CA VAL A 159 -9.79 10.46 1.53
C VAL A 159 -8.53 11.11 2.08
N ILE A 160 -7.37 10.60 1.67
CA ILE A 160 -6.08 11.14 2.08
C ILE A 160 -5.79 12.39 1.24
N THR A 161 -5.38 13.46 1.91
CA THR A 161 -5.09 14.76 1.30
C THR A 161 -3.68 15.20 1.72
N PRO A 162 -3.05 16.14 1.00
CA PRO A 162 -1.75 16.68 1.41
C PRO A 162 -1.73 17.25 2.85
N LEU A 163 -2.88 17.72 3.35
CA LEU A 163 -2.99 18.16 4.75
C LEU A 163 -2.89 16.97 5.71
N THR A 164 -3.58 15.87 5.40
CA THR A 164 -3.52 14.63 6.20
C THR A 164 -2.12 14.04 6.20
N ASP A 165 -1.39 14.08 5.08
CA ASP A 165 -0.02 13.58 5.00
C ASP A 165 0.94 14.39 5.89
N ARG A 166 0.81 15.72 5.90
CA ARG A 166 1.58 16.58 6.81
C ARG A 166 1.28 16.30 8.28
N ILE A 167 0.03 15.99 8.60
CA ILE A 167 -0.36 15.60 9.97
C ILE A 167 0.34 14.29 10.35
N TYR A 168 0.32 13.27 9.48
CA TYR A 168 1.03 12.02 9.74
C TYR A 168 2.54 12.24 9.92
N LEU A 169 3.17 13.00 9.03
CA LEU A 169 4.59 13.32 9.11
C LEU A 169 4.96 14.01 10.42
N THR A 170 4.12 14.95 10.88
CA THR A 170 4.35 15.65 12.15
C THR A 170 4.17 14.70 13.33
N LEU A 171 3.12 13.87 13.34
CA LEU A 171 2.84 12.94 14.43
C LEU A 171 3.92 11.86 14.55
N THR A 172 4.38 11.29 13.44
CA THR A 172 5.40 10.23 13.47
C THR A 172 6.79 10.72 13.83
N GLN A 173 7.11 11.99 13.58
CA GLN A 173 8.40 12.57 13.95
C GLN A 173 8.49 13.01 15.43
N VAL A 174 7.34 13.21 16.09
CA VAL A 174 7.28 13.61 17.51
C VAL A 174 7.21 12.41 18.45
N LEU A 175 6.76 11.25 17.96
CA LEU A 175 6.66 9.98 18.69
C LEU A 175 8.01 9.25 18.78
#